data_AF-A0A9D6Y248-F1
#
_entry.id   AF-A0A9D6Y248-F1
#
_cell.length_a   1.000
_cell.length_b   1.000
_cell.length_c   1.000
_cell.angle_alpha   90.00
_cell.angle_beta   90.00
_cell.angle_gamma   90.00
#
_symmetry.space_group_name_H-M   'P 1'
#
loop_
_entity.id
_entity.type
_entity.pdbx_description
1 polymer ?
#
loop_
_entity_poly.entity_id
_entity_poly.type
_entity_poly.pdbx_seq_one_letter_code
_entity_poly.pdbx_strand_id
1 'polypeptide(L)'
;MTFDARLTELIALGAATAANCAACLEHHVGKAREIGLPTEEIEAALEVGRRVRQGAAGALDRVAARLGMAVSAAAAAAPTARAARGCCG
;
A
#
# COMPACT_ATOMS: atom_id res chain seq x y z
N MET A 1 2.91 3.30 24.04
CA MET A 1 2.00 3.54 22.91
C MET A 1 0.58 3.30 23.40
N THR A 2 -0.38 4.11 22.96
CA THR A 2 -1.78 4.11 23.46
C THR A 2 -2.73 3.22 22.66
N PHE A 3 -2.25 2.57 21.59
CA PHE A 3 -3.05 1.70 20.72
C PHE A 3 -3.17 0.28 21.29
N ASP A 4 -4.31 -0.36 21.04
CA ASP A 4 -4.49 -1.78 21.31
C ASP A 4 -3.69 -2.65 20.32
N ALA A 5 -3.59 -3.95 20.60
CA ALA A 5 -2.79 -4.87 19.80
C ALA A 5 -3.27 -4.96 18.34
N ARG A 6 -4.59 -5.00 18.11
CA ARG A 6 -5.14 -5.09 16.76
C ARG A 6 -4.83 -3.84 15.94
N LEU A 7 -5.08 -2.66 16.52
CA LEU A 7 -4.80 -1.39 15.87
C LEU A 7 -3.29 -1.22 15.62
N THR A 8 -2.45 -1.64 16.57
CA THR A 8 -0.99 -1.60 16.43
C THR A 8 -0.52 -2.43 15.24
N GLU A 9 -0.99 -3.68 15.11
CA GLU A 9 -0.58 -4.55 14.00
C GLU A 9 -1.10 -4.06 12.64
N LEU A 10 -2.34 -3.55 12.56
CA LEU A 10 -2.86 -2.97 11.31
C LEU A 10 -2.05 -1.76 10.84
N ILE A 11 -1.68 -0.86 11.77
CA ILE A 11 -0.83 0.29 11.47
C ILE A 11 0.56 -0.20 11.03
N ALA A 12 1.13 -1.17 11.72
CA ALA A 12 2.46 -1.69 11.42
C ALA A 12 2.51 -2.38 10.06
N LEU A 13 1.50 -3.17 9.68
CA LEU A 13 1.37 -3.80 8.36
C LEU A 13 1.32 -2.75 7.24
N GLY A 14 0.50 -1.71 7.41
CA GLY A 14 0.42 -0.60 6.46
C GLY A 14 1.76 0.14 6.33
N ALA A 15 2.40 0.45 7.46
CA ALA A 15 3.68 1.15 7.52
C ALA A 15 4.82 0.32 6.90
N ALA A 16 4.91 -0.97 7.23
CA ALA A 16 5.90 -1.89 6.66
C ALA A 16 5.77 -1.98 5.13
N THR A 17 4.54 -2.05 4.62
CA THR A 17 4.25 -2.11 3.18
C THR A 17 4.56 -0.79 2.47
N ALA A 18 4.25 0.34 3.11
CA ALA A 18 4.56 1.67 2.60
C ALA A 18 6.08 1.90 2.53
N ALA A 19 6.80 1.48 3.56
CA ALA A 19 8.25 1.57 3.65
C ALA A 19 9.01 0.50 2.83
N ASN A 20 8.29 -0.41 2.18
CA ASN A 20 8.87 -1.52 1.41
C ASN A 20 9.84 -2.41 2.24
N CYS A 21 9.53 -2.65 3.52
CA CYS A 21 10.34 -3.48 4.42
C CYS A 21 9.82 -4.93 4.47
N ALA A 22 10.49 -5.86 3.78
CA ALA A 22 10.07 -7.27 3.71
C ALA A 22 10.08 -7.97 5.07
N ALA A 23 11.18 -7.86 5.83
CA ALA A 23 11.29 -8.49 7.15
C ALA A 23 10.25 -7.96 8.14
N CYS A 24 9.96 -6.65 8.09
CA CYS A 24 8.90 -6.04 8.91
C CYS A 24 7.53 -6.63 8.55
N LEU A 25 7.25 -6.78 7.25
CA LEU A 25 5.99 -7.34 6.77
C LEU A 25 5.81 -8.79 7.24
N GLU A 26 6.83 -9.63 7.12
CA GLU A 26 6.80 -11.02 7.61
C GLU A 26 6.49 -11.10 9.11
N HIS A 27 7.18 -10.27 9.90
CA HIS A 27 6.98 -10.21 11.34
C HIS A 27 5.54 -9.81 11.72
N HIS A 28 5.04 -8.70 11.17
CA HIS A 28 3.72 -8.18 11.51
C HIS A 28 2.57 -9.03 10.95
N VAL A 29 2.75 -9.71 9.80
CA VAL A 29 1.76 -10.70 9.32
C VAL A 29 1.70 -11.90 10.26
N GLY A 30 2.84 -12.40 10.74
CA GLY A 30 2.88 -13.44 11.76
C GLY A 30 2.13 -13.01 13.02
N LYS A 31 2.42 -11.80 13.52
CA LYS A 31 1.79 -11.30 14.75
C LYS A 31 0.30 -11.04 14.61
N ALA A 32 -0.13 -10.47 13.49
CA ALA A 32 -1.54 -10.26 13.19
C ALA A 32 -2.33 -11.58 13.18
N ARG A 33 -1.75 -12.64 12.59
CA ARG A 33 -2.36 -13.97 12.59
C ARG A 33 -2.42 -14.58 13.99
N GLU A 34 -1.38 -14.44 14.80
CA GLU A 34 -1.35 -14.93 16.19
C GLU A 34 -2.49 -14.35 17.05
N ILE A 35 -2.77 -13.06 16.90
CA ILE A 35 -3.83 -12.39 17.66
C ILE A 35 -5.22 -12.50 17.00
N GLY A 36 -5.33 -13.28 15.91
CA GLY A 36 -6.60 -13.61 15.26
C GLY A 36 -7.18 -12.52 14.37
N LEU A 37 -6.35 -11.64 13.79
CA LEU A 37 -6.87 -10.69 12.79
C LEU A 37 -7.40 -11.44 11.58
N PRO A 38 -8.57 -11.05 11.06
CA PRO A 38 -9.12 -11.66 9.88
C PRO A 38 -8.29 -11.25 8.65
N THR A 39 -8.22 -12.14 7.66
CA THR A 39 -7.31 -11.98 6.51
C THR A 39 -7.66 -10.74 5.69
N GLU A 40 -8.94 -10.43 5.56
CA GLU A 40 -9.46 -9.26 4.87
C GLU A 40 -8.97 -7.94 5.47
N GLU A 41 -8.79 -7.85 6.79
CA GLU A 41 -8.27 -6.65 7.45
C GLU A 41 -6.77 -6.48 7.23
N ILE A 42 -6.03 -7.60 7.27
CA ILE A 42 -4.61 -7.62 6.93
C ILE A 42 -4.45 -7.13 5.48
N GLU A 43 -5.18 -7.73 4.54
CA GLU A 43 -5.14 -7.34 3.13
C GLU A 43 -5.52 -5.87 2.89
N ALA A 44 -6.51 -5.36 3.61
CA ALA A 44 -6.89 -3.95 3.57
C ALA A 44 -5.76 -3.02 4.06
N ALA A 45 -5.08 -3.37 5.17
CA ALA A 45 -3.93 -2.61 5.66
C ALA A 45 -2.76 -2.61 4.65
N LEU A 46 -2.47 -3.77 4.05
CA LEU A 46 -1.46 -3.88 2.98
C LEU A 46 -1.83 -3.05 1.76
N GLU A 47 -3.11 -3.00 1.39
CA GLU A 47 -3.58 -2.19 0.26
C GLU A 47 -3.39 -0.70 0.51
N VAL A 48 -3.70 -0.20 1.71
CA VAL A 48 -3.40 1.18 2.11
C VAL A 48 -1.90 1.46 1.98
N GLY A 49 -1.05 0.59 2.53
CA GLY A 49 0.40 0.73 2.42
C GLY A 49 0.91 0.71 0.98
N ARG A 50 0.36 -0.14 0.11
CA ARG A 50 0.68 -0.20 -1.33
C ARG A 50 0.37 1.12 -2.03
N ARG A 51 -0.80 1.70 -1.79
CA ARG A 51 -1.20 2.99 -2.38
C ARG A 51 -0.27 4.12 -1.96
N VAL A 52 0.10 4.19 -0.69
CA VAL A 52 1.09 5.16 -0.19
C VAL A 52 2.44 4.97 -0.88
N ARG A 53 2.93 3.73 -0.97
CA ARG A 53 4.20 3.42 -1.65
C ARG A 53 4.17 3.83 -3.12
N GLN A 54 3.08 3.53 -3.84
CA GLN A 54 2.90 3.91 -5.24
C GLN A 54 2.94 5.43 -5.42
N GLY A 55 2.26 6.18 -4.54
CA GLY A 55 2.30 7.64 -4.56
C GLY A 55 3.71 8.20 -4.33
N ALA A 56 4.46 7.60 -3.40
CA ALA A 56 5.85 7.97 -3.12
C ALA A 56 6.79 7.63 -4.29
N ALA A 57 6.67 6.43 -4.87
CA ALA A 57 7.43 6.03 -6.05
C ALA A 57 7.15 6.96 -7.25
N GLY A 58 5.87 7.27 -7.50
CA GLY A 58 5.49 8.21 -8.56
C GLY A 58 6.06 9.62 -8.37
N ALA A 59 6.39 10.04 -7.15
CA ALA A 59 7.11 11.30 -6.92
C ALA A 59 8.56 11.23 -7.43
N LEU A 60 9.25 10.12 -7.19
CA LEU A 60 10.59 9.88 -7.74
C LEU A 60 10.56 9.76 -9.26
N ASP A 61 9.56 9.08 -9.83
CA ASP A 61 9.40 8.99 -11.29
C ASP A 61 9.24 10.37 -11.93
N ARG A 62 8.47 11.27 -11.29
CA ARG A 62 8.36 12.67 -11.74
C ARG A 62 9.68 13.41 -11.67
N VAL A 63 10.51 13.16 -10.66
CA VAL A 63 11.86 13.74 -10.57
C VAL A 63 12.76 13.18 -11.66
N ALA A 64 12.77 11.85 -11.86
CA ALA A 64 13.53 11.19 -12.91
C ALA A 64 13.16 11.73 -14.31
N ALA A 65 11.86 11.90 -14.58
CA ALA A 65 11.37 12.50 -15.82
C ALA A 65 11.87 13.95 -16.01
N ARG A 66 11.88 14.77 -14.95
CA ARG A 66 12.44 16.14 -15.00
C ARG A 66 13.95 16.15 -15.27
N LEU A 67 14.66 15.11 -14.85
CA LEU A 67 16.08 14.92 -15.12
C LEU A 67 16.35 14.27 -16.49
N GLY A 68 15.31 14.03 -17.30
CA GLY A 68 15.44 13.45 -18.64
C GLY A 68 15.65 11.93 -18.67
N MET A 69 15.42 11.23 -17.55
CA MET A 69 15.53 9.78 -17.48
C MET A 69 14.23 9.13 -17.95
N ALA A 70 14.32 8.18 -18.88
CA ALA A 70 13.17 7.38 -19.31
C ALA A 70 12.93 6.25 -18.29
N VAL A 71 11.88 6.37 -17.48
CA VAL A 71 11.39 5.27 -16.65
C VAL A 71 10.32 4.53 -17.44
N SER A 72 10.63 3.33 -17.91
CA SER A 72 9.66 2.49 -18.62
C SER A 72 8.53 2.08 -17.66
N ALA A 73 7.32 2.60 -17.89
CA ALA A 73 6.13 2.19 -17.16
C ALA A 73 5.69 0.79 -17.60
N ALA A 74 6.26 -0.26 -17.00
CA ALA A 74 5.80 -1.62 -17.20
C ALA A 74 4.78 -2.02 -16.12
N ALA A 75 3.53 -2.15 -16.59
CA ALA A 75 2.40 -2.91 -16.05
C ALA A 75 1.70 -2.42 -14.76
N ALA A 76 0.83 -1.43 -14.92
CA ALA A 76 -0.46 -1.39 -14.23
C ALA A 76 -1.58 -1.42 -15.28
N ALA A 77 -1.78 -2.58 -15.92
CA ALA A 77 -2.98 -2.83 -16.72
C ALA A 77 -4.09 -3.34 -15.77
N ALA A 78 -5.19 -2.58 -15.74
CA ALA A 78 -6.38 -2.75 -14.91
C ALA A 78 -7.23 -3.98 -15.25
N PRO A 79 -8.28 -4.29 -14.45
CA PRO A 79 -9.54 -4.74 -15.01
C PRO A 79 -10.46 -3.53 -15.28
N THR A 80 -10.95 -3.49 -16.51
CA THR A 80 -11.99 -2.57 -17.00
C THR A 80 -13.34 -2.86 -16.36
N ALA A 81 -14.04 -1.84 -15.87
CA ALA A 81 -15.50 -1.87 -15.74
C ALA A 81 -16.12 -0.47 -15.82
N ARG A 82 -16.73 -0.22 -16.99
CA ARG A 82 -17.93 0.56 -17.28
C ARG A 82 -18.03 2.02 -16.80
N ALA A 83 -18.18 2.90 -17.79
CA ALA A 83 -18.52 4.31 -17.66
C ALA A 83 -19.67 4.57 -16.67
N ALA A 84 -19.37 5.30 -15.59
CA ALA A 84 -20.36 6.03 -14.81
C ALA A 84 -20.34 7.49 -15.27
N ARG A 85 -21.49 7.98 -15.72
CA ARG A 85 -21.74 9.37 -16.11
C ARG A 85 -21.59 10.28 -14.88
N GLY A 86 -20.84 11.37 -15.04
CA GLY A 86 -20.98 12.66 -14.34
C GLY A 86 -20.86 12.68 -12.81
N CYS A 87 -19.75 13.20 -12.29
CA CYS A 87 -19.58 13.56 -10.87
C CYS A 87 -19.20 15.04 -10.70
N CYS A 88 -19.89 15.94 -11.41
CA CYS A 88 -19.86 17.37 -11.11
C CYS A 88 -21.30 17.82 -10.83
N GLY A 89 -21.70 17.63 -9.58
CA GLY A 89 -22.88 18.18 -8.92
C GLY A 89 -22.50 18.38 -7.45
#